data_AF-A0A6C0DW19-F1
#
_entry.id   AF-A0A6C0DW19-F1
#
_cell.length_a   1.000
_cell.length_b   1.000
_cell.length_c   1.000
_cell.angle_alpha   90.00
_cell.angle_beta   90.00
_cell.angle_gamma   90.00
#
_symmetry.space_group_name_H-M   'P 1'
#
loop_
_entity.id
_entity.type
_entity.pdbx_description
1 polymer ?
#
loop_
_entity_poly.entity_id
_entity_poly.type
_entity_poly.pdbx_seq_one_letter_code
_entity_poly.pdbx_strand_id
1 'polypeptide(L)'
;MSTDIQKNLLQYIDYNKQLVNLRSQLKDLKKETQNLENEIKEYMTNNNMDSISLKDGEIVLYTRKISQTFKKETIVEKLTEELKDSSKAEHLAESILGNKKFIVEDKIKAVIKKKNV
;
A
#
# COMPACT_ATOMS: atom_id res chain seq x y z
N MET A 1 -14.36 45.58 -1.29
CA MET A 1 -14.19 44.20 -1.81
C MET A 1 -15.55 43.76 -2.32
N SER A 2 -15.65 43.22 -3.55
CA SER A 2 -16.93 42.69 -4.05
C SER A 2 -17.43 41.58 -3.12
N THR A 3 -18.71 41.64 -2.73
CA THR A 3 -19.39 40.66 -1.87
C THR A 3 -19.28 39.24 -2.41
N ASP A 4 -19.18 39.08 -3.73
CA ASP A 4 -19.08 37.79 -4.40
C ASP A 4 -17.72 37.12 -4.18
N ILE A 5 -16.64 37.91 -4.20
CA ILE A 5 -15.28 37.40 -3.94
C ILE A 5 -15.17 36.98 -2.47
N GLN A 6 -15.77 37.73 -1.55
CA GLN A 6 -15.77 37.38 -0.13
C GLN A 6 -16.52 36.08 0.15
N LYS A 7 -17.65 35.83 -0.54
CA LYS A 7 -18.39 34.57 -0.46
C LYS A 7 -17.57 33.39 -0.99
N ASN A 8 -16.91 33.56 -2.13
CA ASN A 8 -16.05 32.53 -2.71
C ASN A 8 -14.85 32.18 -1.81
N LEU A 9 -14.23 33.17 -1.17
CA LEU A 9 -13.14 32.96 -0.24
C LEU A 9 -13.58 32.19 1.01
N LEU A 10 -14.75 32.51 1.56
CA LEU A 10 -15.32 31.77 2.70
C LEU A 10 -15.65 30.31 2.31
N GLN A 11 -16.24 30.11 1.14
CA GLN A 11 -16.56 28.77 0.64
C GLN A 11 -15.31 27.93 0.36
N TYR A 12 -14.24 28.54 -0.15
CA TYR A 12 -12.95 27.87 -0.34
C TYR A 12 -12.35 27.39 1.00
N ILE A 13 -12.41 28.23 2.04
CA ILE A 13 -11.94 27.85 3.38
C ILE A 13 -12.79 26.70 3.93
N ASP A 14 -14.10 26.74 3.75
CA ASP A 14 -14.99 25.67 4.22
C ASP A 14 -14.72 24.33 3.53
N TYR A 15 -14.55 24.33 2.20
CA TYR A 15 -14.16 23.12 1.47
C TYR A 15 -12.81 22.57 1.91
N ASN A 16 -11.82 23.42 2.22
CA ASN A 16 -10.55 22.94 2.75
C ASN A 16 -10.70 22.28 4.13
N LYS A 17 -11.56 22.82 5.01
CA LYS A 17 -11.89 22.17 6.29
C LYS A 17 -12.54 20.81 6.08
N GLN A 18 -13.52 20.72 5.17
CA GLN A 18 -14.16 19.45 4.83
C GLN A 18 -13.16 18.44 4.26
N LEU A 19 -12.23 18.87 3.40
CA LEU A 19 -11.17 18.02 2.86
C LEU A 19 -10.25 17.47 3.95
N VAL A 20 -9.88 18.28 4.94
CA VAL A 20 -9.07 17.83 6.08
C VAL A 20 -9.80 16.76 6.89
N ASN A 21 -11.09 16.98 7.18
CA ASN A 21 -11.91 16.01 7.91
C ASN A 21 -12.06 14.69 7.14
N LEU A 22 -12.36 14.76 5.83
CA LEU A 22 -12.46 13.58 4.97
C LEU A 22 -11.13 12.82 4.88
N ARG A 23 -9.99 13.52 4.84
CA ARG A 23 -8.66 12.89 4.88
C ARG A 23 -8.43 12.14 6.19
N SER A 24 -8.88 12.68 7.32
CA SER A 24 -8.81 11.98 8.61
C SER A 24 -9.67 10.71 8.60
N GLN A 25 -10.93 10.83 8.20
CA GLN A 25 -11.84 9.68 8.10
C GLN A 25 -11.30 8.60 7.16
N LEU A 26 -10.73 9.00 6.02
CA LEU A 26 -10.09 8.08 5.09
C LEU A 26 -8.86 7.38 5.71
N LYS A 27 -8.09 8.07 6.55
CA LYS A 27 -6.96 7.48 7.28
C LYS A 27 -7.43 6.44 8.28
N ASP A 28 -8.50 6.72 9.01
CA ASP A 28 -9.04 5.80 10.01
C ASP A 28 -9.67 4.57 9.34
N LEU A 29 -10.48 4.77 8.29
CA LEU A 29 -11.00 3.68 7.45
C LEU A 29 -9.89 2.81 6.84
N LYS A 30 -8.77 3.42 6.42
CA LYS A 30 -7.61 2.66 5.92
C LYS A 30 -6.97 1.78 6.99
N LYS A 31 -6.93 2.21 8.25
CA LYS A 31 -6.41 1.38 9.34
C LYS A 31 -7.35 0.23 9.67
N GLU A 32 -8.64 0.52 9.75
CA GLU A 32 -9.66 -0.51 10.04
C GLU A 32 -9.70 -1.57 8.93
N THR A 33 -9.65 -1.14 7.67
CA THR A 33 -9.58 -2.07 6.53
C THR A 33 -8.29 -2.91 6.54
N GLN A 34 -7.14 -2.34 6.89
CA GLN A 34 -5.90 -3.12 7.06
C GLN A 34 -5.98 -4.17 8.17
N ASN A 35 -6.61 -3.83 9.30
CA ASN A 35 -6.80 -4.78 10.39
C ASN A 35 -7.71 -5.93 9.94
N LEU A 36 -8.84 -5.60 9.28
CA LEU A 36 -9.75 -6.59 8.73
C LEU A 36 -9.12 -7.45 7.64
N GLU A 37 -8.28 -6.88 6.77
CA GLU A 37 -7.56 -7.66 5.73
C GLU A 37 -6.70 -8.77 6.34
N ASN A 38 -6.05 -8.51 7.48
CA ASN A 38 -5.25 -9.53 8.17
C ASN A 38 -6.14 -10.64 8.76
N GLU A 39 -7.22 -10.27 9.45
CA GLU A 39 -8.16 -11.23 10.04
C GLU A 39 -8.83 -12.11 8.97
N ILE A 40 -9.30 -11.50 7.88
CA ILE A 40 -9.92 -12.24 6.77
C ILE A 40 -8.88 -13.12 6.08
N LYS A 41 -7.63 -12.68 5.96
CA LYS A 41 -6.54 -13.49 5.38
C LYS A 41 -6.31 -14.73 6.21
N GLU A 42 -6.13 -14.57 7.52
CA GLU A 42 -5.95 -15.70 8.44
C GLU A 42 -7.14 -16.66 8.37
N TYR A 43 -8.37 -16.14 8.36
CA TYR A 43 -9.58 -16.95 8.22
C TYR A 43 -9.61 -17.74 6.90
N MET A 44 -9.34 -17.09 5.77
CA MET A 44 -9.35 -17.76 4.46
C MET A 44 -8.23 -18.79 4.34
N THR A 45 -7.04 -18.51 4.87
CA THR A 45 -5.93 -19.48 4.87
C THR A 45 -6.21 -20.67 5.77
N ASN A 46 -6.78 -20.46 6.96
CA ASN A 46 -7.07 -21.54 7.90
C ASN A 46 -8.18 -22.47 7.38
N ASN A 47 -9.11 -21.94 6.60
CA ASN A 47 -10.23 -22.69 6.03
C ASN A 47 -9.99 -23.15 4.57
N ASN A 48 -8.77 -22.96 4.02
CA ASN A 48 -8.44 -23.27 2.63
C ASN A 48 -9.46 -22.69 1.62
N MET A 49 -9.81 -21.41 1.78
CA MET A 49 -10.76 -20.72 0.91
C MET A 49 -10.05 -19.79 -0.07
N ASP A 50 -10.33 -19.94 -1.37
CA ASP A 50 -9.80 -19.04 -2.42
C ASP A 50 -10.65 -17.77 -2.59
N SER A 51 -11.97 -17.87 -2.33
CA SER A 51 -12.91 -16.76 -2.50
C SER A 51 -14.12 -16.86 -1.55
N ILE A 52 -14.60 -15.71 -1.06
CA ILE A 52 -15.84 -15.57 -0.31
C ILE A 52 -16.78 -14.62 -1.06
N SER A 53 -17.87 -15.16 -1.58
CA SER A 53 -18.93 -14.37 -2.22
C SER A 53 -19.91 -13.82 -1.18
N LEU A 54 -20.10 -12.50 -1.18
CA LEU A 54 -21.07 -11.76 -0.37
C LEU A 54 -22.14 -11.13 -1.28
N LYS A 55 -23.18 -10.57 -0.65
CA LYS A 55 -24.32 -9.96 -1.35
C LYS A 55 -23.89 -8.80 -2.26
N ASP A 56 -22.96 -7.97 -1.80
CA ASP A 56 -22.53 -6.74 -2.49
C ASP A 56 -21.10 -6.81 -3.08
N GLY A 57 -20.47 -7.98 -3.04
CA GLY A 57 -19.11 -8.15 -3.54
C GLY A 57 -18.54 -9.53 -3.29
N GLU A 58 -17.30 -9.73 -3.70
CA GLU A 58 -16.55 -10.96 -3.50
C GLU A 58 -15.17 -10.63 -2.93
N ILE A 59 -14.71 -11.43 -1.98
CA ILE A 59 -13.38 -11.32 -1.40
C ILE A 59 -12.54 -12.45 -1.97
N VAL A 60 -11.44 -12.12 -2.64
CA VAL A 60 -10.56 -13.12 -3.29
C VAL A 60 -9.19 -13.10 -2.64
N LEU A 61 -8.70 -14.27 -2.25
CA LEU A 61 -7.33 -14.48 -1.83
C LEU A 61 -6.46 -14.76 -3.07
N TYR A 62 -5.37 -14.01 -3.21
CA TYR A 62 -4.48 -14.13 -4.35
C TYR A 62 -3.02 -14.05 -3.90
N THR A 63 -2.19 -14.89 -4.50
CA THR A 63 -0.74 -14.83 -4.34
C THR A 63 -0.19 -13.65 -5.14
N ARG A 64 0.51 -12.73 -4.48
CA ARG A 64 1.23 -11.64 -5.17
C ARG A 64 2.73 -11.85 -5.04
N LYS A 65 3.43 -11.84 -6.18
CA LYS A 65 4.89 -11.76 -6.20
C LYS A 65 5.32 -10.33 -5.85
N ILE A 66 6.06 -10.19 -4.76
CA ILE A 66 6.63 -8.92 -4.32
C ILE A 66 8.14 -9.02 -4.49
N SER A 67 8.71 -8.08 -5.26
CA SER A 67 10.15 -7.88 -5.28
C SER A 67 10.55 -7.29 -3.94
N GLN A 68 11.46 -7.92 -3.20
CA GLN A 68 12.11 -7.23 -2.09
C GLN A 68 12.83 -6.00 -2.65
N THR A 69 12.38 -4.81 -2.25
CA THR A 69 13.02 -3.55 -2.62
C THR A 69 14.15 -3.29 -1.64
N PHE A 70 15.34 -3.80 -1.96
CA PHE A 70 16.54 -3.30 -1.33
C PHE A 70 16.95 -1.98 -2.02
N LYS A 71 17.17 -0.93 -1.22
CA LYS A 71 17.73 0.32 -1.74
C LYS A 71 19.21 0.09 -2.03
N LYS A 72 19.64 0.39 -3.25
CA LYS A 72 21.04 0.20 -3.69
C LYS A 72 22.02 0.93 -2.77
N GLU A 73 21.70 2.17 -2.42
CA GLU A 73 22.50 3.05 -1.57
C GLU A 73 22.85 2.38 -0.23
N THR A 74 21.86 1.80 0.46
CA THR A 74 22.05 1.19 1.79
C THR A 74 22.80 -0.13 1.74
N ILE A 75 22.76 -0.85 0.60
CA ILE A 75 23.60 -2.04 0.40
C ILE A 75 25.05 -1.61 0.15
N VAL A 76 25.26 -0.62 -0.71
CA VAL A 76 26.60 -0.12 -1.02
C VAL A 76 27.26 0.40 0.24
N GLU A 77 26.59 1.24 1.04
CA GLU A 77 27.11 1.78 2.30
C GLU A 77 27.58 0.69 3.28
N LYS A 78 26.76 -0.33 3.52
CA LYS A 78 27.14 -1.43 4.43
C LYS A 78 28.27 -2.29 3.86
N LEU A 79 28.28 -2.50 2.54
CA LEU A 79 29.34 -3.25 1.88
C LEU A 79 30.66 -2.47 1.85
N THR A 80 30.63 -1.13 1.70
CA THR A 80 31.85 -0.31 1.81
C THR A 80 32.39 -0.28 3.22
N GLU A 81 31.52 -0.27 4.24
CA GLU A 81 31.93 -0.34 5.64
C GLU A 81 32.66 -1.65 5.98
N GLU A 82 32.18 -2.79 5.49
CA GLU A 82 32.81 -4.10 5.76
C GLU A 82 34.02 -4.39 4.85
N LEU A 83 33.91 -4.09 3.54
CA LEU A 83 34.95 -4.44 2.56
C LEU A 83 36.05 -3.38 2.45
N LYS A 84 35.83 -2.16 2.95
CA LYS A 84 36.72 -0.97 2.82
C LYS A 84 37.13 -0.66 1.37
N ASP A 85 36.38 -1.17 0.40
CA ASP A 85 36.71 -1.10 -1.02
C ASP A 85 35.45 -0.74 -1.82
N SER A 86 35.39 0.52 -2.26
CA SER A 86 34.19 1.12 -2.87
C SER A 86 33.79 0.44 -4.17
N SER A 87 34.77 0.07 -4.99
CA SER A 87 34.54 -0.51 -6.31
C SER A 87 33.93 -1.92 -6.21
N LYS A 88 34.42 -2.71 -5.24
CA LYS A 88 33.91 -4.07 -5.01
C LYS A 88 32.53 -4.05 -4.36
N ALA A 89 32.28 -3.11 -3.45
CA ALA A 89 30.99 -2.92 -2.82
C ALA A 89 29.88 -2.59 -3.83
N GLU A 90 30.16 -1.71 -4.81
CA GLU A 90 29.21 -1.40 -5.89
C GLU A 90 28.91 -2.62 -6.77
N HIS A 91 29.94 -3.36 -7.19
CA HIS A 91 29.78 -4.53 -8.04
C HIS A 91 29.04 -5.67 -7.33
N LEU A 92 29.25 -5.85 -6.02
CA LEU A 92 28.50 -6.80 -5.20
C LEU A 92 27.05 -6.34 -4.99
N ALA A 93 26.81 -5.05 -4.73
CA ALA A 93 25.47 -4.50 -4.61
C ALA A 93 24.66 -4.70 -5.89
N GLU A 94 25.29 -4.51 -7.05
CA GLU A 94 24.66 -4.77 -8.36
C GLU A 94 24.36 -6.26 -8.56
N SER A 95 25.28 -7.15 -8.17
CA SER A 95 25.03 -8.59 -8.23
C SER A 95 23.90 -9.04 -7.30
N ILE A 96 23.78 -8.46 -6.10
CA ILE A 96 22.70 -8.74 -5.14
C ILE A 96 21.37 -8.23 -5.67
N LEU A 97 21.35 -7.04 -6.28
CA LEU A 97 20.15 -6.47 -6.89
C LEU A 97 19.75 -7.17 -8.19
N GLY A 98 20.69 -7.78 -8.91
CA GLY A 98 20.42 -8.64 -10.06
C GLY A 98 19.77 -9.96 -9.66
N ASN A 99 20.17 -10.53 -8.51
CA ASN A 99 19.65 -11.79 -7.96
C ASN A 99 18.49 -11.60 -6.98
N LYS A 100 17.60 -10.63 -7.23
CA LYS A 100 16.45 -10.36 -6.35
C LYS A 100 15.58 -11.59 -6.17
N LYS A 101 15.45 -12.06 -4.92
CA LYS A 101 14.46 -13.08 -4.56
C LYS A 101 13.07 -12.43 -4.52
N PHE A 102 12.15 -12.97 -5.31
CA PHE A 102 10.74 -12.61 -5.24
C PHE A 102 10.11 -13.38 -4.09
N ILE A 103 9.48 -12.67 -3.15
CA ILE A 103 8.67 -13.31 -2.11
C ILE A 103 7.25 -13.43 -2.65
N VAL A 104 6.65 -14.60 -2.49
CA VAL A 104 5.22 -14.81 -2.75
C VAL A 104 4.50 -14.51 -1.43
N GLU A 105 3.65 -13.48 -1.43
CA GLU A 105 2.78 -13.17 -0.30
C GLU A 105 1.32 -13.32 -0.70
N ASP A 106 0.54 -14.01 0.12
CA ASP A 106 -0.91 -14.05 -0.02
C ASP A 106 -1.52 -12.72 0.39
N LYS A 107 -2.38 -12.17 -0.45
CA LYS A 107 -3.12 -10.93 -0.22
C LYS A 107 -4.59 -11.13 -0.53
N ILE A 108 -5.42 -10.27 0.04
CA ILE A 108 -6.86 -10.26 -0.24
C ILE A 108 -7.21 -9.06 -1.11
N LYS A 109 -8.21 -9.23 -1.97
CA LYS A 109 -8.84 -8.15 -2.72
C LYS A 109 -10.36 -8.24 -2.59
N ALA A 110 -11.00 -7.13 -2.23
CA ALA A 110 -12.44 -6.97 -2.35
C ALA A 110 -12.82 -6.54 -3.78
N VAL A 111 -13.69 -7.31 -4.43
CA VAL A 111 -14.31 -7.04 -5.72
C VAL A 111 -15.73 -6.58 -5.47
N ILE A 112 -15.96 -5.26 -5.53
CA ILE A 112 -17.28 -4.68 -5.32
C ILE A 112 -18.10 -4.87 -6.59
N LYS A 113 -19.28 -5.51 -6.47
CA LYS A 113 -20.22 -5.61 -7.59
C LYS A 113 -20.82 -4.22 -7.81
N LYS A 114 -20.54 -3.60 -8.95
CA LYS A 114 -21.25 -2.38 -9.32
C LYS A 114 -22.73 -2.73 -9.46
N LYS A 115 -23.60 -2.02 -8.73
CA LYS A 115 -25.03 -2.01 -9.08
C LYS A 115 -25.11 -1.47 -10.49
N ASN A 116 -25.53 -2.32 -11.44
CA ASN A 116 -26.01 -1.84 -12.73
C ASN A 116 -27.24 -0.98 -12.41
N VAL A 117 -27.07 0.33 -12.51
CA VAL A 117 -28.17 1.30 -12.58
C VAL A 117 -28.52 1.45 -14.05
#